data_AF-A0A962Z0F7-F1
#
_entry.id   AF-A0A962Z0F7-F1
#
_cell.length_a   1.000
_cell.length_b   1.000
_cell.length_c   1.000
_cell.angle_alpha   90.00
_cell.angle_beta   90.00
_cell.angle_gamma   90.00
#
_symmetry.space_group_name_H-M   'P 1'
#
loop_
_entity.id
_entity.type
_entity.pdbx_description
1 polymer ?
#
loop_
_entity_poly.entity_id
_entity_poly.type
_entity_poly.pdbx_seq_one_letter_code
_entity_poly.pdbx_strand_id
1 'polypeptide(L)'
;MYTVSLLLPDTLLPGLPLWQRVPTRDENGRALNDFMMLIPKIGTWPELRRQQALNKLKQVIAGFDERVVFADLNLKLNVLWISLR
;
A
#
# COMPACT_ATOMS: atom_id res chain seq x y z
N MET A 1 -5.24 -0.02 -14.91
CA MET A 1 -4.43 0.72 -13.92
C MET A 1 -5.34 0.93 -12.71
N TYR A 2 -5.28 0.09 -11.67
CA TYR A 2 -6.31 0.03 -10.59
C TYR A 2 -5.76 0.00 -9.17
N THR A 3 -4.47 0.23 -9.02
CA THR A 3 -3.78 0.20 -7.74
C THR A 3 -3.30 1.60 -7.43
N VAL A 4 -3.59 2.07 -6.21
CA VAL A 4 -3.10 3.36 -5.73
C VAL A 4 -2.00 3.07 -4.72
N SER A 5 -0.77 3.32 -5.14
CA SER A 5 0.38 3.11 -4.28
C SER A 5 0.58 4.35 -3.41
N LEU A 6 0.72 4.11 -2.10
CA LEU A 6 0.71 5.13 -1.06
C LEU A 6 2.14 5.50 -0.63
N LEU A 7 3.04 4.53 -0.67
CA LEU A 7 4.50 4.67 -0.54
C LEU A 7 5.16 3.61 -1.43
N LEU A 8 6.00 4.05 -2.38
CA LEU A 8 6.81 3.16 -3.21
C LEU A 8 8.27 3.64 -3.24
N PRO A 9 9.25 2.73 -3.32
CA PRO A 9 10.53 3.05 -3.92
C PRO A 9 10.32 3.43 -5.41
N ASP A 10 11.04 4.44 -5.91
CA ASP A 10 10.94 4.97 -7.28
C ASP A 10 11.16 3.93 -8.41
N THR A 11 11.57 2.70 -8.08
CA THR A 11 12.00 1.65 -9.00
C THR A 11 10.92 0.64 -9.40
N LEU A 12 9.66 0.79 -8.97
CA LEU A 12 8.64 -0.23 -9.23
C LEU A 12 8.01 -0.15 -10.63
N LEU A 13 8.59 -0.87 -11.59
CA LEU A 13 8.10 -0.99 -12.97
C LEU A 13 6.61 -1.43 -13.04
N PRO A 14 5.74 -0.70 -13.76
CA PRO A 14 4.36 -1.11 -13.97
C PRO A 14 4.29 -2.37 -14.85
N GLY A 15 3.39 -3.31 -14.52
CA GLY A 15 3.11 -4.51 -15.32
C GLY A 15 3.50 -5.84 -14.68
N LEU A 16 4.33 -5.83 -13.62
CA LEU A 16 4.66 -7.05 -12.85
C LEU A 16 3.68 -7.26 -11.67
N PRO A 17 3.41 -8.52 -11.28
CA PRO A 17 2.70 -8.84 -10.05
C PRO A 17 3.29 -8.16 -8.82
N LEU A 18 2.43 -7.72 -7.89
CA LEU A 18 2.86 -7.00 -6.68
C LEU A 18 3.92 -7.76 -5.89
N TRP A 19 3.76 -9.08 -5.68
CA TRP A 19 4.73 -9.92 -4.96
C TRP A 19 6.14 -9.95 -5.58
N GLN A 20 6.29 -9.61 -6.86
CA GLN A 20 7.60 -9.45 -7.52
C GLN A 20 8.20 -8.06 -7.36
N ARG A 21 7.38 -7.09 -6.93
CA ARG A 21 7.70 -5.67 -6.83
C ARG A 21 7.93 -5.24 -5.38
N VAL A 22 7.32 -5.91 -4.40
CA VAL A 22 7.48 -5.52 -2.99
C VAL A 22 8.83 -6.01 -2.47
N PRO A 23 9.62 -5.16 -1.77
CA PRO A 23 10.74 -5.65 -0.99
C PRO A 23 10.23 -6.67 0.03
N THR A 24 10.91 -7.82 0.14
CA THR A 24 10.62 -8.85 1.15
C THR A 24 11.54 -8.74 2.36
N ARG A 25 12.60 -7.94 2.23
CA ARG A 25 13.62 -7.72 3.25
C ARG A 25 13.95 -6.24 3.38
N ASP A 26 14.34 -5.83 4.59
CA ASP A 26 14.88 -4.50 4.86
C ASP A 26 16.33 -4.35 4.35
N GLU A 27 16.91 -3.17 4.57
CA GLU A 27 18.29 -2.84 4.19
C GLU A 27 19.35 -3.71 4.91
N ASN A 28 18.99 -4.35 6.02
CA ASN A 28 19.84 -5.24 6.81
C ASN A 28 19.59 -6.73 6.49
N GLY A 29 18.74 -7.03 5.50
CA GLY A 29 18.38 -8.40 5.12
C GLY A 29 17.35 -9.09 6.02
N ARG A 30 16.71 -8.39 6.96
CA ARG A 30 15.63 -8.93 7.82
C ARG A 30 14.32 -8.97 7.06
N ALA A 31 13.50 -10.00 7.29
CA ALA A 31 12.20 -10.12 6.63
C ALA A 31 11.27 -8.98 7.08
N LEU A 32 10.55 -8.39 6.13
CA LEU A 32 9.51 -7.41 6.43
C LEU A 32 8.25 -8.11 6.96
N ASN A 33 7.52 -7.41 7.83
CA ASN A 33 6.24 -7.85 8.35
C ASN A 33 5.11 -7.31 7.48
N ASP A 34 4.41 -8.20 6.78
CA ASP A 34 3.26 -7.84 5.97
C ASP A 34 1.96 -8.00 6.74
N PHE A 35 1.06 -7.03 6.60
CA PHE A 35 -0.34 -7.22 6.93
C PHE A 35 -1.25 -6.73 5.82
N MET A 36 -2.36 -7.44 5.66
CA MET A 36 -3.42 -7.10 4.72
C MET A 36 -4.70 -6.79 5.48
N MET A 37 -5.35 -5.69 5.13
CA MET A 37 -6.63 -5.30 5.67
C MET A 37 -7.67 -5.25 4.55
N LEU A 38 -8.77 -5.98 4.72
CA LEU A 38 -9.93 -5.88 3.85
C LEU A 38 -10.73 -4.62 4.22
N ILE A 39 -10.99 -3.74 3.25
CA ILE A 39 -11.85 -2.57 3.39
C ILE A 39 -13.05 -2.75 2.46
N PRO A 40 -14.12 -3.41 2.93
CA PRO A 40 -15.21 -3.86 2.07
C PRO A 40 -15.77 -2.73 1.19
N LYS A 41 -15.95 -3.05 -0.10
CA LYS A 41 -16.61 -2.20 -1.08
C LYS A 41 -15.91 -0.87 -1.39
N ILE A 42 -14.68 -0.62 -0.92
CA ILE A 42 -13.95 0.64 -1.16
C ILE A 42 -13.84 0.99 -2.65
N GLY A 43 -13.71 0.00 -3.53
CA GLY A 43 -13.69 0.20 -4.99
C GLY A 43 -15.02 0.71 -5.56
N THR A 44 -16.13 0.53 -4.85
CA THR A 44 -17.48 1.01 -5.24
C THR A 44 -17.89 2.30 -4.52
N TRP A 45 -17.04 2.83 -3.62
CA TRP A 45 -17.35 4.07 -2.94
C TRP A 45 -17.37 5.25 -3.92
N PRO A 46 -18.21 6.28 -3.64
CA PRO A 46 -18.15 7.55 -4.36
C PRO A 46 -16.72 8.10 -4.37
N GLU A 47 -16.31 8.66 -5.50
CA GLU A 47 -14.92 9.12 -5.73
C GLU A 47 -14.45 10.08 -4.63
N LEU A 48 -15.28 11.06 -4.28
CA LEU A 48 -14.96 12.03 -3.22
C LEU A 48 -14.67 11.35 -1.87
N ARG A 49 -15.49 10.36 -1.49
CA ARG A 49 -15.32 9.60 -0.24
C ARG A 49 -14.03 8.77 -0.29
N ARG A 50 -13.75 8.17 -1.44
CA ARG A 50 -12.53 7.38 -1.66
C ARG A 50 -11.28 8.26 -1.54
N GLN A 51 -11.30 9.45 -2.15
CA GLN A 51 -10.19 10.40 -2.07
C GLN A 51 -9.97 10.90 -0.64
N GLN A 52 -11.03 11.18 0.11
CA GLN A 52 -10.93 11.54 1.53
C GLN A 52 -10.30 10.42 2.37
N ALA A 53 -10.72 9.17 2.14
CA ALA A 53 -10.13 8.02 2.81
C ALA A 53 -8.65 7.83 2.45
N LEU A 54 -8.31 7.98 1.16
CA LEU A 54 -6.93 7.90 0.68
C LEU A 54 -6.05 8.97 1.33
N ASN A 55 -6.53 10.21 1.42
CA ASN A 55 -5.78 11.30 2.05
C ASN A 55 -5.55 11.03 3.54
N LYS A 56 -6.56 10.51 4.26
CA LYS A 56 -6.40 10.09 5.66
C LYS A 56 -5.40 8.95 5.81
N LEU A 57 -5.46 7.95 4.94
CA LEU A 57 -4.49 6.83 4.94
C LEU A 57 -3.06 7.36 4.73
N LYS A 58 -2.85 8.26 3.77
CA LYS A 58 -1.55 8.90 3.54
C LYS A 58 -1.03 9.63 4.77
N GLN A 59 -1.88 10.41 5.44
CA GLN A 59 -1.51 11.13 6.67
C GLN A 59 -1.12 10.17 7.80
N VAL A 60 -1.92 9.12 8.01
CA VAL A 60 -1.63 8.11 9.04
C VAL A 60 -0.32 7.40 8.74
N ILE A 61 -0.11 6.96 7.49
CA ILE A 61 1.09 6.26 7.05
C ILE A 61 2.35 7.14 7.20
N ALA A 62 2.27 8.42 6.83
CA ALA A 62 3.36 9.38 7.05
C ALA A 62 3.69 9.56 8.54
N GLY A 63 2.74 9.33 9.45
CA GLY A 63 3.03 9.30 10.89
C GLY A 63 3.93 8.13 11.33
N PHE A 64 4.14 7.13 10.46
CA PHE A 64 4.94 5.93 10.72
C PHE A 64 6.22 5.86 9.86
N ASP A 65 6.71 7.03 9.40
CA ASP A 65 7.77 7.24 8.39
C ASP A 65 8.86 6.15 8.27
N GLU A 66 9.45 5.69 9.38
CA GLU A 66 10.56 4.73 9.32
C GLU A 66 10.15 3.25 9.40
N ARG A 67 8.90 2.97 9.76
CA ARG A 67 8.41 1.59 9.91
C ARG A 67 7.74 1.09 8.65
N VAL A 68 7.02 1.96 7.92
CA VAL A 68 6.29 1.54 6.72
C VAL A 68 7.22 1.59 5.51
N VAL A 69 7.57 0.43 4.97
CA VAL A 69 8.41 0.31 3.76
C VAL A 69 7.55 0.42 2.50
N PHE A 70 6.32 -0.07 2.58
CA PHE A 70 5.44 -0.17 1.43
C PHE A 70 3.99 -0.11 1.88
N ALA A 71 3.16 0.58 1.09
CA ALA A 71 1.72 0.57 1.27
C ALA A 71 1.01 0.68 -0.07
N ASP A 72 0.05 -0.20 -0.32
CA ASP A 72 -0.71 -0.27 -1.56
C ASP A 72 -2.19 -0.57 -1.30
N LEU A 73 -3.06 0.22 -1.92
CA LEU A 73 -4.51 0.02 -1.88
C LEU A 73 -4.99 -0.54 -3.23
N ASN A 74 -5.39 -1.81 -3.21
CA ASN A 74 -5.98 -2.49 -4.35
C ASN A 74 -7.51 -2.34 -4.33
N LEU A 75 -8.03 -1.44 -5.17
CA LEU A 75 -9.46 -1.15 -5.23
C LEU A 75 -10.30 -2.28 -5.84
N LYS A 76 -9.70 -3.13 -6.69
CA LYS A 76 -10.40 -4.29 -7.28
C LYS A 76 -10.63 -5.38 -6.24
N LEU A 77 -9.64 -5.62 -5.39
CA LEU A 77 -9.71 -6.61 -4.31
C LEU A 77 -10.30 -6.04 -3.02
N ASN A 78 -10.42 -4.72 -2.91
CA ASN A 78 -10.79 -4.01 -1.68
C ASN A 78 -9.79 -4.26 -0.53
N VAL A 79 -8.51 -4.42 -0.85
CA VAL A 79 -7.46 -4.78 0.13
C VAL A 79 -6.42 -3.66 0.21
N LEU A 80 -6.09 -3.27 1.44
CA LEU A 80 -4.92 -2.48 1.78
C LEU A 80 -3.81 -3.45 2.22
N TRP A 81 -2.67 -3.42 1.56
CA TRP A 81 -1.46 -4.14 1.96
C TRP A 81 -0.45 -3.13 2.48
N ILE A 82 0.06 -3.36 3.69
CA ILE A 82 1.17 -2.61 4.29
C ILE A 82 2.30 -3.58 4.66
N SER A 83 3.54 -3.20 4.33
CA SER A 83 4.76 -3.89 4.76
C SER A 83 5.52 -3.02 5.75
N LEU A 84 5.92 -3.60 6.86
CA LEU A 84 6.64 -2.94 7.96
C LEU A 84 8.06 -3.51 8.14
N ARG A 85 9.00 -2.68 8.59
CA ARG A 85 10.32 -3.13 9.09
C ARG A 85 10.19 -3.76 10.48
#